data_AF-A0A1Y1LZR9-F1
#
_entry.id   AF-A0A1Y1LZR9-F1
#
_cell.length_a   1.000
_cell.length_b   1.000
_cell.length_c   1.000
_cell.angle_alpha   90.00
_cell.angle_beta   90.00
_cell.angle_gamma   90.00
#
_symmetry.space_group_name_H-M   'P 1'
#
loop_
_entity.id
_entity.type
_entity.pdbx_description
1 polymer ?
#
loop_
_entity_poly.entity_id
_entity_poly.type
_entity_poly.pdbx_seq_one_letter_code
_entity_poly.pdbx_strand_id
1 'polypeptide(L)'
;MFYPQQESFMANFGEALLKNIDERCGELAVFIDRANLKDLHSIYPMLIDSIFGPLSKECWNLRGITESNSLRTYNAVRQFLSPLGPIFKLIYTLLKDPLVKFNFNLNYLPMKVRENTNPSTTHPFYMDMINVDLQTNQTVSLMLNPFDYYFFHFAYHLINPIHFGQSSDTVHWETVYFTLYCDYLRHYLPNDPSTKILPNLNFYHGKNPYYTLPSLNKPAKVSKLLRADLFNVNTVESVQHHPRNEVWRSETVMTVFIDMWFGSDRLLNSSYNFDSNFSTAFKDMFQRNEMPSTEYIRIVRVLVKHLHAFANSARADDTHLGDLKRIVIPCLQGKIYVLLRHLIYSWPLDGSFRLVLELWFSFIQPWRYLPDYLKL
;
A
#
# COMPACT_ATOMS: atom_id res chain seq x y z
N MET A 1 3.13 -25.31 32.53
CA MET A 1 1.88 -24.79 33.14
C MET A 1 1.82 -23.27 32.87
N PHE A 2 1.61 -22.86 31.61
CA PHE A 2 1.71 -21.44 31.16
C PHE A 2 0.41 -20.87 30.55
N TYR A 3 -0.72 -21.57 30.69
CA TYR A 3 -1.94 -21.28 29.93
C TYR A 3 -2.90 -20.19 30.47
N PRO A 4 -3.01 -19.87 31.78
CA PRO A 4 -4.11 -19.00 32.24
C PRO A 4 -3.95 -17.51 31.86
N GLN A 5 -2.73 -17.03 31.66
CA GLN A 5 -2.49 -15.61 31.31
C GLN A 5 -2.76 -15.31 29.83
N GLN A 6 -2.43 -16.24 28.92
CA GLN A 6 -2.59 -16.03 27.48
C GLN A 6 -4.06 -16.11 27.05
N GLU A 7 -4.87 -16.96 27.70
CA GLU A 7 -6.33 -16.99 27.49
C GLU A 7 -7.01 -15.72 27.98
N SER A 8 -6.61 -15.19 29.14
CA SER A 8 -7.11 -13.90 29.65
C SER A 8 -6.75 -12.74 28.72
N PHE A 9 -5.54 -12.75 28.14
CA PHE A 9 -5.12 -11.72 27.19
C PHE A 9 -6.00 -11.72 25.93
N MET A 10 -6.21 -12.88 25.32
CA MET A 10 -7.05 -13.01 24.12
C MET A 10 -8.52 -12.65 24.40
N ALA A 11 -9.04 -13.00 25.58
CA ALA A 11 -10.40 -12.64 26.00
C ALA A 11 -10.56 -11.11 26.12
N ASN A 12 -9.61 -10.43 26.79
CA ASN A 12 -9.64 -8.97 26.94
C ASN A 12 -9.54 -8.26 25.58
N PHE A 13 -8.73 -8.78 24.66
CA PHE A 13 -8.64 -8.26 23.30
C PHE A 13 -9.97 -8.42 22.53
N GLY A 14 -10.61 -9.59 22.64
CA GLY A 14 -11.93 -9.84 22.07
C GLY A 14 -12.99 -8.88 22.61
N GLU A 15 -12.99 -8.63 23.91
CA GLU A 15 -13.92 -7.67 24.54
C GLU A 15 -13.69 -6.24 24.02
N ALA A 16 -12.44 -5.80 23.90
CA ALA A 16 -12.11 -4.49 23.35
C ALA A 16 -12.61 -4.31 21.90
N LEU A 17 -12.55 -5.37 21.08
CA LEU A 17 -13.06 -5.35 19.70
C LEU A 17 -14.59 -5.23 19.61
N LEU A 18 -15.34 -5.64 20.64
CA LEU A 18 -16.80 -5.54 20.66
C LEU A 18 -17.32 -4.15 21.01
N LYS A 19 -16.45 -3.28 21.56
CA LYS A 19 -16.83 -1.92 21.95
C LYS A 19 -17.11 -1.04 20.74
N ASN A 20 -17.80 0.06 21.01
CA ASN A 20 -17.99 1.13 20.02
C ASN A 20 -16.64 1.62 19.52
N ILE A 21 -16.56 2.01 18.24
CA ILE A 21 -15.29 2.28 17.56
C ILE A 21 -14.43 3.35 18.27
N ASP A 22 -15.05 4.34 18.91
CA ASP A 22 -14.37 5.39 19.68
C ASP A 22 -13.63 4.83 20.89
N GLU A 23 -14.33 4.03 21.71
CA GLU A 23 -13.80 3.39 22.92
C GLU A 23 -12.81 2.28 22.55
N ARG A 24 -13.14 1.51 21.50
CA ARG A 24 -12.30 0.49 20.88
C ARG A 24 -10.93 1.06 20.51
N CYS A 25 -10.86 2.21 19.84
CA CYS A 25 -9.58 2.84 19.48
C CYS A 25 -8.75 3.19 20.72
N GLY A 26 -9.37 3.74 21.76
CA GLY A 26 -8.68 4.11 23.00
C GLY A 26 -8.17 2.90 23.78
N GLU A 27 -9.00 1.87 23.94
CA GLU A 27 -8.61 0.66 24.67
C GLU A 27 -7.56 -0.15 23.93
N LEU A 28 -7.71 -0.31 22.61
CA LEU A 28 -6.70 -0.97 21.79
C LEU A 28 -5.36 -0.23 21.86
N ALA A 29 -5.36 1.11 21.91
CA ALA A 29 -4.11 1.87 22.07
C ALA A 29 -3.42 1.55 23.41
N VAL A 30 -4.17 1.52 24.51
CA VAL A 30 -3.64 1.12 25.84
C VAL A 30 -3.17 -0.34 25.84
N PHE A 31 -3.90 -1.21 25.15
CA PHE A 31 -3.59 -2.63 25.05
C PHE A 31 -2.28 -2.88 24.29
N ILE A 32 -2.10 -2.17 23.16
CA ILE A 32 -0.88 -2.19 22.36
C ILE A 32 0.34 -1.76 23.18
N ASP A 33 0.17 -0.74 24.02
CA ASP A 33 1.26 -0.19 24.84
C ASP A 33 1.71 -1.11 25.97
N ARG A 34 0.84 -2.01 26.43
CA ARG A 34 1.11 -2.94 27.54
C ARG A 34 1.50 -4.34 27.09
N ALA A 35 1.18 -4.73 25.87
CA ALA A 35 1.41 -6.07 25.35
C ALA A 35 2.89 -6.34 25.06
N ASN A 36 3.31 -7.60 25.23
CA ASN A 36 4.64 -8.05 24.82
C ASN A 36 4.66 -8.40 23.31
N LEU A 37 5.85 -8.67 22.76
CA LEU A 37 6.03 -8.93 21.33
C LEU A 37 5.24 -10.15 20.83
N LYS A 38 5.19 -11.24 21.61
CA LYS A 38 4.49 -12.48 21.24
C LYS A 38 2.98 -12.25 21.18
N ASP A 39 2.46 -11.53 22.16
CA ASP A 39 1.07 -11.16 22.25
C ASP A 39 0.65 -10.22 21.11
N LEU A 40 1.47 -9.20 20.82
CA LEU A 40 1.30 -8.30 19.67
C LEU A 40 1.30 -9.07 18.35
N HIS A 41 2.22 -10.03 18.19
CA HIS A 41 2.29 -10.89 17.00
C HIS A 41 1.01 -11.69 16.82
N SER A 42 0.47 -12.26 17.90
CA SER A 42 -0.77 -13.03 17.86
C SER A 42 -1.98 -12.18 17.49
N ILE A 43 -2.14 -10.98 18.07
CA ILE A 43 -3.33 -10.14 17.83
C ILE A 43 -3.31 -9.39 16.52
N TYR A 44 -2.13 -9.15 15.94
CA TYR A 44 -1.99 -8.26 14.80
C TYR A 44 -2.84 -8.67 13.58
N PRO A 45 -2.81 -9.93 13.10
CA PRO A 45 -3.69 -10.35 12.00
C PRO A 45 -5.17 -10.15 12.31
N MET A 46 -5.61 -10.50 13.53
CA MET A 46 -7.00 -10.34 13.96
C MET A 46 -7.44 -8.87 13.99
N LEU A 47 -6.55 -7.97 14.42
CA LEU A 47 -6.81 -6.54 14.41
C LEU A 47 -6.94 -6.01 12.98
N ILE A 48 -6.01 -6.37 12.09
CA ILE A 48 -6.03 -5.96 10.68
C ILE A 48 -7.28 -6.49 9.97
N ASP A 49 -7.65 -7.74 10.22
CA ASP A 49 -8.89 -8.33 9.71
C ASP A 49 -10.13 -7.61 10.24
N SER A 50 -10.14 -7.18 11.52
CA SER A 50 -11.26 -6.40 12.05
C SER A 50 -11.39 -5.03 11.37
N ILE A 51 -10.27 -4.41 10.99
CA ILE A 51 -10.25 -3.08 10.37
C ILE A 51 -10.66 -3.17 8.90
N PHE A 52 -10.02 -4.05 8.13
CA PHE A 52 -10.13 -4.08 6.66
C PHE A 52 -10.99 -5.22 6.12
N GLY A 53 -11.21 -6.29 6.90
CA GLY A 53 -12.16 -7.37 6.67
C GLY A 53 -12.20 -7.93 5.25
N PRO A 54 -11.36 -8.92 4.91
CA PRO A 54 -11.52 -9.63 3.67
C PRO A 54 -12.63 -10.66 3.82
N LEU A 55 -13.80 -10.36 3.23
CA LEU A 55 -14.97 -11.23 3.13
C LEU A 55 -15.86 -11.34 4.40
N SER A 56 -17.09 -10.86 4.25
CA SER A 56 -18.30 -11.11 5.04
C SER A 56 -18.33 -10.82 6.56
N LYS A 57 -17.23 -10.42 7.19
CA LYS A 57 -17.23 -9.96 8.60
C LYS A 57 -17.40 -8.45 8.71
N GLU A 58 -18.09 -8.01 9.77
CA GLU A 58 -18.26 -6.60 10.13
C GLU A 58 -16.89 -5.91 10.26
N CYS A 59 -16.55 -5.09 9.26
CA CYS A 59 -15.35 -4.25 9.28
C CYS A 59 -15.64 -2.88 9.90
N TRP A 60 -14.60 -2.10 10.16
CA TRP A 60 -14.76 -0.75 10.72
C TRP A 60 -15.40 0.26 9.75
N ASN A 61 -15.69 -0.16 8.51
CA ASN A 61 -16.35 0.65 7.48
C ASN A 61 -15.71 2.04 7.29
N LEU A 62 -14.39 2.08 7.08
CA LEU A 62 -13.60 3.32 6.99
C LEU A 62 -14.11 4.29 5.91
N ARG A 63 -14.78 3.77 4.88
CA ARG A 63 -15.40 4.54 3.79
C ARG A 63 -16.79 5.11 4.13
N GLY A 64 -17.43 4.63 5.20
CA GLY A 64 -18.71 5.16 5.69
C GLY A 64 -18.57 6.19 6.81
N ILE A 65 -17.37 6.39 7.36
CA ILE A 65 -17.12 7.36 8.43
C ILE A 65 -16.68 8.68 7.81
N THR A 66 -17.46 9.73 8.03
CA THR A 66 -17.18 11.11 7.59
C THR A 66 -17.22 12.05 8.80
N GLU A 67 -16.59 13.23 8.67
CA GLU A 67 -16.65 14.28 9.69
C GLU A 67 -18.09 14.74 9.95
N SER A 68 -18.91 14.77 8.89
CA SER A 68 -20.33 15.15 8.96
C SER A 68 -21.19 14.14 9.73
N ASN A 69 -20.82 12.85 9.73
CA ASN A 69 -21.58 11.80 10.40
C ASN A 69 -21.23 11.73 11.89
N SER A 70 -19.94 11.62 12.22
CA SER A 70 -19.47 11.62 13.62
C SER A 70 -18.03 12.12 13.70
N LEU A 71 -17.86 13.37 14.13
CA LEU A 71 -16.54 13.99 14.31
C LEU A 71 -15.68 13.23 15.33
N ARG A 72 -16.28 12.73 16.41
CA ARG A 72 -15.56 12.00 17.47
C ARG A 72 -14.99 10.70 16.92
N THR A 73 -15.83 9.91 16.24
CA THR A 73 -15.45 8.65 15.59
C THR A 73 -14.42 8.87 14.49
N TYR A 74 -14.66 9.87 13.65
CA TYR A 74 -13.72 10.25 12.59
C TYR A 74 -12.33 10.52 13.16
N ASN A 75 -12.23 11.36 14.19
CA ASN A 75 -10.96 11.71 14.81
C ASN A 75 -10.31 10.53 15.54
N ALA A 76 -11.09 9.72 16.26
CA ALA A 76 -10.57 8.54 16.96
C ALA A 76 -9.92 7.55 15.99
N VAL A 77 -10.61 7.21 14.90
CA VAL A 77 -10.10 6.28 13.88
C VAL A 77 -8.91 6.88 13.12
N ARG A 78 -8.99 8.16 12.73
CA ARG A 78 -7.89 8.85 12.05
C ARG A 78 -6.63 8.88 12.92
N GLN A 79 -6.75 9.19 14.21
CA GLN A 79 -5.62 9.18 15.15
C GLN A 79 -5.08 7.77 15.38
N PHE A 80 -5.96 6.78 15.53
CA PHE A 80 -5.57 5.39 15.74
C PHE A 80 -4.73 4.83 14.58
N LEU A 81 -5.15 5.14 13.35
CA LEU A 81 -4.55 4.64 12.11
C LEU A 81 -3.48 5.58 11.49
N SER A 82 -3.32 6.80 12.00
CA SER A 82 -2.32 7.77 11.52
C SER A 82 -0.90 7.15 11.41
N PRO A 83 -0.02 7.61 10.50
CA PRO A 83 1.36 7.10 10.38
C PRO A 83 2.17 7.02 11.68
N LEU A 84 1.83 7.86 12.66
CA LEU A 84 2.45 7.91 13.99
C LEU A 84 1.50 7.47 15.12
N GLY A 85 0.36 6.88 14.75
CA GLY A 85 -0.67 6.41 15.66
C GLY A 85 -0.37 5.04 16.29
N PRO A 86 -1.23 4.58 17.21
CA PRO A 86 -1.15 3.29 17.88
C PRO A 86 -0.89 2.09 16.96
N ILE A 87 -1.57 2.00 15.80
CA ILE A 87 -1.37 0.86 14.89
C ILE A 87 0.06 0.84 14.33
N PHE A 88 0.61 2.00 14.00
CA PHE A 88 1.96 2.10 13.48
C PHE A 88 2.99 1.91 14.57
N LYS A 89 2.71 2.33 15.81
CA LYS A 89 3.53 1.97 16.99
C LYS A 89 3.61 0.45 17.17
N LEU A 90 2.50 -0.27 17.02
CA LEU A 90 2.48 -1.74 16.99
C LEU A 90 3.36 -2.25 15.84
N ILE A 91 3.12 -1.81 14.60
CA ILE A 91 3.85 -2.24 13.41
C ILE A 91 5.36 -2.08 13.60
N TYR A 92 5.80 -0.89 14.04
CA TYR A 92 7.22 -0.61 14.28
C TYR A 92 7.79 -1.38 15.48
N THR A 93 6.96 -1.80 16.42
CA THR A 93 7.38 -2.70 17.51
C THR A 93 7.61 -4.11 17.00
N LEU A 94 6.72 -4.63 16.14
CA LEU A 94 6.90 -5.95 15.50
C LEU A 94 8.09 -5.98 14.55
N LEU A 95 8.34 -4.90 13.81
CA LEU A 95 9.48 -4.79 12.89
C LEU A 95 10.86 -4.83 13.57
N LYS A 96 10.92 -4.73 14.91
CA LYS A 96 12.17 -4.93 15.65
C LYS A 96 12.69 -6.37 15.52
N ASP A 97 11.80 -7.33 15.29
CA ASP A 97 12.16 -8.72 15.01
C ASP A 97 12.00 -9.02 13.51
N PRO A 98 13.09 -9.22 12.76
CA PRO A 98 13.03 -9.45 11.32
C PRO A 98 12.43 -10.82 10.93
N LEU A 99 12.28 -11.74 11.90
CA LEU A 99 11.67 -13.05 11.66
C LEU A 99 10.13 -12.98 11.65
N VAL A 100 9.56 -11.89 12.16
CA VAL A 100 8.12 -11.69 12.18
C VAL A 100 7.59 -11.45 10.78
N LYS A 101 6.84 -12.42 10.27
CA LYS A 101 6.18 -12.38 8.96
C LYS A 101 4.76 -12.93 9.05
N PHE A 102 3.87 -12.34 8.26
CA PHE A 102 2.46 -12.68 8.20
C PHE A 102 2.08 -13.20 6.81
N ASN A 103 1.21 -14.20 6.78
CA ASN A 103 0.74 -14.82 5.56
C ASN A 103 -0.37 -13.96 4.93
N PHE A 104 -0.17 -13.54 3.68
CA PHE A 104 -1.13 -12.81 2.88
C PHE A 104 -1.64 -13.67 1.73
N ASN A 105 -2.96 -13.75 1.61
CA ASN A 105 -3.63 -14.61 0.64
C ASN A 105 -3.59 -13.99 -0.77
N LEU A 106 -3.15 -14.77 -1.77
CA LEU A 106 -3.07 -14.35 -3.17
C LEU A 106 -4.44 -14.00 -3.79
N ASN A 107 -5.54 -14.46 -3.19
CA ASN A 107 -6.90 -14.12 -3.61
C ASN A 107 -7.24 -12.64 -3.42
N TYR A 108 -6.49 -11.93 -2.58
CA TYR A 108 -6.65 -10.49 -2.39
C TYR A 108 -5.89 -9.68 -3.45
N LEU A 109 -4.98 -10.30 -4.20
CA LEU A 109 -4.23 -9.64 -5.26
C LEU A 109 -5.02 -9.62 -6.58
N PRO A 110 -4.91 -8.54 -7.37
CA PRO A 110 -5.28 -8.58 -8.78
C PRO A 110 -4.54 -9.66 -9.57
N MET A 111 -5.13 -10.14 -10.67
CA MET A 111 -4.58 -11.29 -11.42
C MET A 111 -3.19 -10.98 -12.01
N LYS A 112 -3.00 -9.81 -12.62
CA LYS A 112 -1.68 -9.37 -13.12
C LYS A 112 -0.62 -9.28 -12.03
N VAL A 113 -1.02 -8.88 -10.82
CA VAL A 113 -0.09 -8.84 -9.68
C VAL A 113 0.24 -10.27 -9.24
N ARG A 114 -0.72 -11.18 -9.26
CA ARG A 114 -0.50 -12.61 -9.00
C ARG A 114 0.47 -13.22 -10.03
N GLU A 115 0.37 -12.85 -11.30
CA GLU A 115 1.34 -13.26 -12.33
C GLU A 115 2.76 -12.79 -12.03
N ASN A 116 2.92 -11.58 -11.49
CA ASN A 116 4.21 -11.05 -11.04
C ASN A 116 4.76 -11.72 -9.77
N THR A 117 3.96 -12.58 -9.11
CA THR A 117 4.39 -13.42 -7.99
C THR A 117 4.79 -14.82 -8.43
N ASN A 118 4.52 -15.21 -9.69
CA ASN A 118 4.92 -16.52 -10.20
C ASN A 118 6.45 -16.63 -10.28
N PRO A 119 7.06 -17.78 -9.93
CA PRO A 119 8.51 -17.95 -9.91
C PRO A 119 9.22 -17.68 -11.26
N SER A 120 8.51 -17.84 -12.38
CA SER A 120 9.04 -17.63 -13.73
C SER A 120 9.07 -16.17 -14.18
N THR A 121 8.21 -15.32 -13.62
CA THR A 121 7.98 -13.92 -14.03
C THR A 121 8.05 -12.98 -12.83
N THR A 122 8.78 -13.38 -11.79
CA THR A 122 8.75 -12.67 -10.51
C THR A 122 9.30 -11.27 -10.65
N HIS A 123 8.49 -10.27 -10.30
CA HIS A 123 8.98 -8.90 -10.24
C HIS A 123 9.95 -8.74 -9.05
N PRO A 124 11.05 -7.98 -9.20
CA PRO A 124 12.00 -7.65 -8.13
C PRO A 124 11.41 -6.77 -7.02
N PHE A 125 10.15 -6.90 -6.67
CA PHE A 125 9.60 -6.34 -5.44
C PHE A 125 9.11 -7.49 -4.56
N TYR A 126 8.45 -8.46 -5.19
CA TYR A 126 7.84 -9.62 -4.54
C TYR A 126 8.81 -10.77 -4.25
N MET A 127 10.04 -10.80 -4.82
CA MET A 127 10.95 -11.94 -4.66
C MET A 127 11.17 -12.35 -3.19
N ASP A 128 11.37 -11.37 -2.31
CA ASP A 128 11.61 -11.60 -0.86
C ASP A 128 10.34 -11.98 -0.07
N MET A 129 9.17 -11.83 -0.70
CA MET A 129 7.85 -12.02 -0.08
C MET A 129 7.22 -13.35 -0.49
N ILE A 130 7.69 -14.00 -1.54
CA ILE A 130 7.03 -15.20 -2.07
C ILE A 130 7.23 -16.40 -1.15
N ASN A 131 6.13 -17.09 -0.85
CA ASN A 131 6.14 -18.38 -0.19
C ASN A 131 5.73 -19.47 -1.20
N VAL A 132 6.72 -20.28 -1.60
CA VAL A 132 6.55 -21.38 -2.56
C VAL A 132 6.32 -22.68 -1.81
N ASP A 133 5.34 -23.46 -2.24
CA ASP A 133 5.23 -24.84 -1.83
C ASP A 133 6.28 -25.69 -2.56
N LEU A 134 7.14 -26.34 -1.79
CA LEU A 134 8.26 -27.14 -2.30
C LEU A 134 7.80 -28.35 -3.14
N GLN A 135 6.57 -28.82 -2.96
CA GLN A 135 6.06 -29.98 -3.70
C GLN A 135 5.51 -29.60 -5.07
N THR A 136 4.77 -28.50 -5.15
CA THR A 136 4.12 -28.04 -6.39
C THR A 136 4.93 -27.01 -7.17
N ASN A 137 5.96 -26.42 -6.54
CA ASN A 137 6.71 -25.27 -7.06
C ASN A 137 5.81 -24.08 -7.44
N GLN A 138 4.67 -23.95 -6.74
CA GLN A 138 3.72 -22.86 -6.92
C GLN A 138 3.75 -21.92 -5.74
N THR A 139 3.51 -20.63 -6.01
CA THR A 139 3.36 -19.63 -4.96
C THR A 139 2.02 -19.82 -4.26
N VAL A 140 2.07 -20.06 -2.95
CA VAL A 140 0.86 -20.30 -2.13
C VAL A 140 0.40 -19.01 -1.45
N SER A 141 1.35 -18.17 -1.04
CA SER A 141 1.07 -16.96 -0.27
C SER A 141 2.22 -15.96 -0.38
N LEU A 142 1.99 -14.73 0.10
CA LEU A 142 3.07 -13.79 0.39
C LEU A 142 3.36 -13.75 1.90
N MET A 143 4.62 -13.88 2.30
CA MET A 143 5.11 -13.71 3.66
C MET A 143 5.59 -12.28 3.84
N LEU A 144 4.71 -11.44 4.37
CA LEU A 144 4.90 -10.00 4.49
C LEU A 144 5.39 -9.62 5.88
N ASN A 145 6.29 -8.63 5.96
CA ASN A 145 6.56 -7.98 7.25
C ASN A 145 5.31 -7.18 7.71
N PRO A 146 5.23 -6.78 9.00
CA PRO A 146 4.04 -6.10 9.53
C PRO A 146 3.60 -4.88 8.71
N PHE A 147 4.54 -4.07 8.21
CA PHE A 147 4.24 -2.84 7.44
C PHE A 147 3.67 -3.16 6.06
N ASP A 148 4.30 -4.09 5.34
CA ASP A 148 3.80 -4.56 4.05
C ASP A 148 2.40 -5.17 4.25
N TYR A 149 2.22 -6.03 5.26
CA TYR A 149 0.93 -6.64 5.58
C TYR A 149 -0.19 -5.61 5.78
N TYR A 150 0.09 -4.49 6.46
CA TYR A 150 -0.85 -3.38 6.63
C TYR A 150 -1.24 -2.76 5.29
N PHE A 151 -0.26 -2.36 4.48
CA PHE A 151 -0.53 -1.62 3.23
C PHE A 151 -1.19 -2.48 2.16
N PHE A 152 -0.90 -3.78 2.11
CA PHE A 152 -1.61 -4.71 1.23
C PHE A 152 -3.11 -4.81 1.62
N HIS A 153 -3.43 -4.91 2.91
CA HIS A 153 -4.83 -4.89 3.37
C HIS A 153 -5.51 -3.53 3.17
N PHE A 154 -4.81 -2.44 3.44
CA PHE A 154 -5.31 -1.09 3.20
C PHE A 154 -5.65 -0.87 1.72
N ALA A 155 -4.76 -1.29 0.82
CA ALA A 155 -4.98 -1.18 -0.62
C ALA A 155 -6.09 -2.12 -1.11
N TYR A 156 -6.15 -3.34 -0.57
CA TYR A 156 -7.22 -4.29 -0.86
C TYR A 156 -8.60 -3.77 -0.45
N HIS A 157 -8.71 -3.05 0.68
CA HIS A 157 -9.97 -2.50 1.17
C HIS A 157 -10.70 -1.64 0.12
N LEU A 158 -9.97 -0.84 -0.67
CA LEU A 158 -10.57 -0.04 -1.74
C LEU A 158 -11.15 -0.90 -2.87
N ILE A 159 -10.45 -1.98 -3.22
CA ILE A 159 -10.81 -2.85 -4.34
C ILE A 159 -11.62 -4.07 -3.90
N ASN A 160 -12.01 -4.21 -2.64
CA ASN A 160 -12.78 -5.36 -2.15
C ASN A 160 -14.22 -5.33 -2.72
N PRO A 161 -14.69 -6.40 -3.42
CA PRO A 161 -15.99 -6.43 -4.10
C PRO A 161 -17.18 -6.08 -3.22
N ILE A 162 -17.09 -6.34 -1.91
CA ILE A 162 -18.19 -6.14 -0.97
C ILE A 162 -18.61 -4.67 -0.88
N HIS A 163 -17.69 -3.74 -1.13
CA HIS A 163 -17.97 -2.31 -1.07
C HIS A 163 -18.55 -1.73 -2.37
N PHE A 164 -18.68 -2.53 -3.45
CA PHE A 164 -19.18 -2.05 -4.75
C PHE A 164 -20.71 -2.03 -4.82
N GLY A 165 -21.38 -2.92 -4.08
CA GLY A 165 -22.84 -2.95 -3.97
C GLY A 165 -23.44 -1.91 -3.01
N GLN A 166 -22.61 -1.09 -2.35
CA GLN A 166 -23.06 0.07 -1.57
C GLN A 166 -23.11 1.32 -2.48
N SER A 167 -23.72 1.16 -3.65
CA SER A 167 -24.10 2.20 -4.60
C SER A 167 -25.22 3.07 -4.03
N SER A 168 -24.96 3.68 -2.88
CA SER A 168 -25.64 4.89 -2.47
C SER A 168 -24.76 6.05 -2.89
N ASP A 169 -25.38 7.08 -3.48
CA ASP A 169 -24.86 8.40 -3.80
C ASP A 169 -24.04 9.01 -2.66
N THR A 170 -22.82 8.54 -2.43
CA THR A 170 -21.91 9.15 -1.47
C THR A 170 -21.28 10.36 -2.14
N VAL A 171 -22.07 11.42 -2.15
CA VAL A 171 -21.67 12.81 -2.43
C VAL A 171 -20.42 13.18 -1.61
N HIS A 172 -20.25 12.55 -0.43
CA HIS A 172 -19.15 12.78 0.50
C HIS A 172 -17.98 11.81 0.26
N TRP A 173 -16.92 12.29 -0.38
CA TRP A 173 -15.63 11.60 -0.53
C TRP A 173 -14.67 11.86 0.63
N GLU A 174 -15.04 12.74 1.56
CA GLU A 174 -14.27 13.14 2.74
C GLU A 174 -14.39 12.08 3.85
N THR A 175 -14.13 10.83 3.48
CA THR A 175 -14.18 9.68 4.38
C THR A 175 -12.88 9.58 5.17
N VAL A 176 -12.90 8.92 6.34
CA VAL A 176 -11.67 8.64 7.09
C VAL A 176 -10.67 7.87 6.23
N TYR A 177 -11.16 6.93 5.41
CA TYR A 177 -10.30 6.19 4.47
C TYR A 177 -9.55 7.13 3.51
N PHE A 178 -10.26 8.07 2.88
CA PHE A 178 -9.67 9.04 1.96
C PHE A 178 -8.66 9.96 2.67
N THR A 179 -8.99 10.44 3.87
CA THR A 179 -8.09 11.30 4.65
C THR A 179 -6.82 10.56 5.09
N LEU A 180 -6.96 9.32 5.59
CA LEU A 180 -5.82 8.47 5.96
C LEU A 180 -4.93 8.19 4.75
N TYR A 181 -5.54 7.90 3.61
CA TYR A 181 -4.82 7.73 2.35
C TYR A 181 -3.98 8.97 2.00
N CYS A 182 -4.55 10.17 2.09
CA CYS A 182 -3.82 11.41 1.86
C CYS A 182 -2.69 11.61 2.88
N ASP A 183 -2.94 11.31 4.16
CA ASP A 183 -1.95 11.38 5.22
C ASP A 183 -0.79 10.39 4.96
N TYR A 184 -1.06 9.19 4.44
CA TYR A 184 -0.03 8.22 4.03
C TYR A 184 0.79 8.69 2.84
N LEU A 185 0.16 9.30 1.82
CA LEU A 185 0.90 9.87 0.70
C LEU A 185 1.87 10.96 1.16
N ARG A 186 1.39 11.88 2.02
CA ARG A 186 2.23 12.97 2.56
C ARG A 186 3.39 12.43 3.40
N HIS A 187 3.15 11.39 4.20
CA HIS A 187 4.15 10.86 5.13
C HIS A 187 5.17 9.93 4.47
N TYR A 188 4.73 9.02 3.59
CA TYR A 188 5.59 7.98 3.01
C TYR A 188 6.10 8.32 1.61
N LEU A 189 5.51 9.29 0.92
CA LEU A 189 5.99 9.78 -0.39
C LEU A 189 6.21 11.30 -0.33
N PRO A 190 7.15 11.78 0.52
CA PRO A 190 7.38 13.21 0.68
C PRO A 190 7.98 13.82 -0.58
N ASN A 191 7.47 14.99 -0.96
CA ASN A 191 8.01 15.73 -2.10
C ASN A 191 9.32 16.45 -1.73
N ASP A 192 9.46 16.91 -0.49
CA ASP A 192 10.66 17.60 -0.01
C ASP A 192 11.80 16.61 0.31
N PRO A 193 13.00 16.74 -0.30
CA PRO A 193 14.16 15.91 0.02
C PRO A 193 14.63 16.00 1.47
N SER A 194 14.32 17.08 2.19
CA SER A 194 14.73 17.25 3.59
C SER A 194 13.89 16.43 4.58
N THR A 195 12.71 15.99 4.14
CA THR A 195 11.73 15.32 4.99
C THR A 195 12.13 13.86 5.22
N LYS A 196 12.45 13.52 6.47
CA LYS A 196 12.73 12.13 6.89
C LYS A 196 11.45 11.40 7.26
N ILE A 197 11.32 10.16 6.79
CA ILE A 197 10.16 9.32 7.13
C ILE A 197 10.32 8.79 8.56
N LEU A 198 9.43 9.24 9.45
CA LEU A 198 9.43 8.83 10.85
C LEU A 198 8.64 7.53 11.07
N PRO A 199 8.98 6.76 12.13
CA PRO A 199 10.17 6.87 12.97
C PRO A 199 11.42 6.38 12.23
N ASN A 200 12.61 6.84 12.62
CA ASN A 200 13.85 6.34 12.04
C ASN A 200 14.16 4.93 12.58
N LEU A 201 14.31 3.95 11.69
CA LEU A 201 14.67 2.57 12.04
C LEU A 201 16.10 2.28 11.58
N ASN A 202 17.07 2.64 12.41
CA ASN A 202 18.50 2.52 12.07
C ASN A 202 18.98 1.08 11.79
N PHE A 203 18.17 0.05 12.09
CA PHE A 203 18.59 -1.36 12.06
C PHE A 203 17.62 -2.30 11.33
N TYR A 204 16.64 -1.77 10.57
CA TYR A 204 15.74 -2.65 9.84
C TYR A 204 16.41 -3.18 8.57
N HIS A 205 16.77 -4.47 8.58
CA HIS A 205 17.37 -5.20 7.46
C HIS A 205 16.38 -6.18 6.80
N GLY A 206 15.08 -6.07 7.10
CA GLY A 206 14.08 -7.07 6.71
C GLY A 206 13.74 -7.12 5.21
N LYS A 207 14.34 -6.26 4.38
CA LYS A 207 14.27 -6.33 2.92
C LYS A 207 15.67 -6.46 2.36
N ASN A 208 15.90 -7.46 1.51
CA ASN A 208 17.22 -7.67 0.95
C ASN A 208 17.62 -6.48 0.08
N PRO A 209 18.91 -6.14 0.02
CA PRO A 209 19.48 -5.37 -1.07
C PRO A 209 18.95 -5.85 -2.42
N TYR A 210 18.14 -5.08 -3.15
CA TYR A 210 18.06 -5.32 -4.59
C TYR A 210 19.34 -4.83 -5.23
N TYR A 211 19.81 -5.58 -6.24
CA TYR A 211 20.74 -5.08 -7.25
C TYR A 211 20.27 -3.69 -7.64
N THR A 212 21.08 -2.69 -7.27
CA THR A 212 20.97 -1.27 -7.62
C THR A 212 19.81 -0.96 -8.56
N LEU A 213 18.81 -0.19 -8.08
CA LEU A 213 17.97 0.66 -8.94
C LEU A 213 18.86 1.12 -10.09
N PRO A 214 18.51 0.88 -11.37
CA PRO A 214 19.40 1.22 -12.46
C PRO A 214 19.69 2.70 -12.35
N SER A 215 20.87 3.01 -11.82
CA SER A 215 21.29 4.38 -11.61
C SER A 215 21.33 4.96 -13.01
N LEU A 216 20.41 5.88 -13.28
CA LEU A 216 20.41 6.62 -14.54
C LEU A 216 21.67 7.49 -14.67
N ASN A 217 22.49 7.56 -13.61
CA ASN A 217 23.89 7.93 -13.70
C ASN A 217 24.68 6.77 -14.32
N LYS A 218 24.47 6.53 -15.62
CA LYS A 218 25.61 6.17 -16.45
C LYS A 218 26.61 7.30 -16.23
N PRO A 219 27.83 7.07 -15.69
CA PRO A 219 28.86 8.09 -15.84
C PRO A 219 28.94 8.34 -17.35
N ALA A 220 28.77 9.59 -17.76
CA ALA A 220 29.01 10.01 -19.13
C ALA A 220 30.30 9.33 -19.56
N LYS A 221 30.27 8.55 -20.66
CA LYS A 221 31.40 7.73 -21.14
C LYS A 221 32.68 8.56 -21.04
N VAL A 222 33.42 8.42 -19.96
CA VAL A 222 34.71 9.06 -19.83
C VAL A 222 35.57 8.27 -20.81
N SER A 223 36.11 8.97 -21.80
CA SER A 223 37.05 8.43 -22.77
C SER A 223 38.03 7.48 -22.07
N LYS A 224 38.25 6.30 -22.66
CA LYS A 224 39.06 5.17 -22.13
C LYS A 224 40.56 5.47 -21.91
N LEU A 225 40.93 6.72 -21.65
CA LEU A 225 42.31 7.18 -21.52
C LEU A 225 42.66 7.70 -20.12
N LEU A 226 41.72 7.75 -19.17
CA LEU A 226 42.02 8.16 -17.80
C LEU A 226 41.78 7.01 -16.83
N ARG A 227 42.86 6.60 -16.16
CA ARG A 227 42.90 5.57 -15.14
C ARG A 227 42.09 6.04 -13.92
N ALA A 228 41.03 5.31 -13.58
CA ALA A 228 40.13 5.63 -12.46
C ALA A 228 40.79 5.49 -11.06
N ASP A 229 42.02 4.96 -11.01
CA ASP A 229 42.72 4.61 -9.76
C ASP A 229 43.26 5.82 -8.96
N LEU A 230 43.06 7.05 -9.42
CA LEU A 230 43.59 8.26 -8.75
C LEU A 230 42.58 9.02 -7.87
N PHE A 231 41.30 8.61 -7.87
CA PHE A 231 40.25 9.27 -7.08
C PHE A 231 39.63 8.38 -6.00
N ASN A 232 40.25 7.23 -5.69
CA ASN A 232 39.86 6.42 -4.55
C ASN A 232 40.37 7.09 -3.26
N VAL A 233 39.76 8.22 -2.91
CA VAL A 233 39.87 8.80 -1.58
C VAL A 233 39.18 7.83 -0.65
N ASN A 234 40.00 7.19 0.19
CA ASN A 234 39.61 6.32 1.28
C ASN A 234 38.42 6.89 2.07
N THR A 235 37.20 6.50 1.72
CA THR A 235 36.08 6.53 2.65
C THR A 235 36.18 5.27 3.47
N VAL A 236 36.72 5.45 4.68
CA VAL A 236 36.70 4.53 5.80
C VAL A 236 35.44 3.67 5.77
N GLU A 237 35.61 2.36 5.90
CA GLU A 237 34.57 1.34 6.06
C GLU A 237 33.62 1.70 7.21
N SER A 238 32.59 2.51 6.93
CA SER A 238 31.39 2.54 7.75
C SER A 238 30.49 1.43 7.23
N VAL A 239 30.11 0.49 8.09
CA VAL A 239 29.10 -0.56 7.86
C VAL A 239 28.09 -0.12 6.81
N GLN A 240 28.19 -0.66 5.60
CA GLN A 240 27.45 -0.16 4.42
C GLN A 240 25.94 -0.29 4.67
N HIS A 241 25.28 0.79 5.10
CA HIS A 241 23.83 0.86 5.16
C HIS A 241 23.30 0.82 3.73
N HIS A 242 22.62 -0.27 3.37
CA HIS A 242 22.08 -0.43 2.03
C HIS A 242 21.05 0.68 1.72
N PRO A 243 21.09 1.33 0.55
CA PRO A 243 20.20 2.44 0.18
C PRO A 243 18.70 2.13 0.33
N ARG A 244 18.33 0.87 0.09
CA ARG A 244 16.95 0.37 0.25
C ARG A 244 16.43 0.48 1.70
N ASN A 245 17.29 0.47 2.71
CA ASN A 245 16.89 0.57 4.11
C ASN A 245 16.29 1.95 4.45
N GLU A 246 16.58 2.96 3.63
CA GLU A 246 16.02 4.31 3.80
C GLU A 246 14.71 4.50 3.04
N VAL A 247 14.52 3.78 1.93
CA VAL A 247 13.40 4.01 0.99
C VAL A 247 12.35 2.90 0.98
N TRP A 248 12.55 1.78 1.68
CA TRP A 248 11.67 0.61 1.59
C TRP A 248 10.21 0.89 1.91
N ARG A 249 9.91 1.85 2.80
CA ARG A 249 8.53 2.25 3.13
C ARG A 249 7.87 2.93 1.96
N SER A 250 8.57 3.90 1.36
CA SER A 250 8.13 4.59 0.14
C SER A 250 7.96 3.62 -1.00
N GLU A 251 8.91 2.69 -1.17
CA GLU A 251 8.85 1.63 -2.18
C GLU A 251 7.60 0.76 -1.99
N THR A 252 7.29 0.33 -0.76
CA THR A 252 6.05 -0.42 -0.47
C THR A 252 4.81 0.38 -0.81
N VAL A 253 4.66 1.58 -0.24
CA VAL A 253 3.43 2.39 -0.41
C VAL A 253 3.19 2.69 -1.89
N MET A 254 4.25 3.11 -2.60
CA MET A 254 4.20 3.35 -4.04
C MET A 254 3.82 2.08 -4.81
N THR A 255 4.55 0.99 -4.62
CA THR A 255 4.38 -0.22 -5.43
C THR A 255 3.04 -0.88 -5.17
N VAL A 256 2.63 -1.01 -3.90
CA VAL A 256 1.35 -1.62 -3.52
C VAL A 256 0.18 -0.79 -4.06
N PHE A 257 0.20 0.54 -3.93
CA PHE A 257 -0.88 1.37 -4.48
C PHE A 257 -0.95 1.31 -6.00
N ILE A 258 0.21 1.35 -6.69
CA ILE A 258 0.26 1.23 -8.15
C ILE A 258 -0.26 -0.15 -8.60
N ASP A 259 0.24 -1.23 -8.00
CA ASP A 259 -0.06 -2.59 -8.41
C ASP A 259 -1.49 -2.99 -8.09
N MET A 260 -1.97 -2.69 -6.88
CA MET A 260 -3.32 -3.09 -6.45
C MET A 260 -4.39 -2.27 -7.17
N TRP A 261 -4.21 -0.95 -7.29
CA TRP A 261 -5.26 -0.10 -7.85
C TRP A 261 -5.24 -0.09 -9.37
N PHE A 262 -4.09 -0.01 -10.04
CA PHE A 262 -4.05 0.00 -11.51
C PHE A 262 -3.90 -1.40 -12.13
N GLY A 263 -3.47 -2.40 -11.35
CA GLY A 263 -3.43 -3.79 -11.79
C GLY A 263 -4.76 -4.53 -11.67
N SER A 264 -5.83 -3.88 -11.21
CA SER A 264 -7.15 -4.48 -11.04
C SER A 264 -7.79 -4.93 -12.38
N ASP A 265 -7.67 -6.23 -12.68
CA ASP A 265 -8.21 -6.88 -13.90
C ASP A 265 -9.74 -6.98 -13.95
N ARG A 266 -10.45 -6.52 -12.92
CA ARG A 266 -11.92 -6.43 -12.94
C ARG A 266 -12.45 -5.62 -14.12
N LEU A 267 -11.64 -4.67 -14.58
CA LEU A 267 -11.93 -3.85 -15.74
C LEU A 267 -11.59 -4.57 -17.05
N LEU A 268 -10.67 -5.54 -17.06
CA LEU A 268 -10.14 -6.12 -18.30
C LEU A 268 -10.79 -7.46 -18.67
N ASN A 269 -11.31 -8.21 -17.71
CA ASN A 269 -11.81 -9.57 -17.92
C ASN A 269 -13.28 -9.65 -18.42
N SER A 270 -13.80 -8.59 -19.04
CA SER A 270 -15.07 -8.61 -19.78
C SER A 270 -15.07 -9.61 -20.97
N SER A 271 -13.97 -10.31 -21.27
CA SER A 271 -13.84 -11.08 -22.51
C SER A 271 -13.17 -12.46 -22.41
N TYR A 272 -12.73 -12.92 -21.23
CA TYR A 272 -12.11 -14.25 -21.10
C TYR A 272 -12.73 -15.07 -19.97
N ASN A 273 -13.43 -16.14 -20.37
CA ASN A 273 -13.93 -17.19 -19.50
C ASN A 273 -12.77 -17.78 -18.68
N PHE A 274 -12.87 -17.68 -17.35
CA PHE A 274 -11.93 -18.32 -16.43
C PHE A 274 -12.35 -19.78 -16.16
N ASP A 275 -11.35 -20.65 -16.08
CA ASP A 275 -11.47 -22.10 -15.90
C ASP A 275 -12.37 -22.53 -14.74
N SER A 276 -13.00 -23.69 -14.92
CA SER A 276 -14.19 -24.23 -14.26
C SER A 276 -14.02 -24.72 -12.81
N ASN A 277 -12.96 -24.37 -12.09
CA ASN A 277 -12.62 -25.03 -10.81
C ASN A 277 -12.91 -24.20 -9.55
N PHE A 278 -13.64 -23.09 -9.65
CA PHE A 278 -13.95 -22.21 -8.51
C PHE A 278 -15.43 -22.22 -8.14
N SER A 279 -15.72 -22.11 -6.83
CA SER A 279 -17.06 -22.00 -6.27
C SER A 279 -17.89 -20.91 -6.97
N THR A 280 -19.09 -21.27 -7.40
CA THR A 280 -20.07 -20.39 -8.07
C THR A 280 -20.40 -19.14 -7.27
N ALA A 281 -20.41 -19.20 -5.93
CA ALA A 281 -20.70 -18.05 -5.06
C ALA A 281 -19.59 -16.99 -5.05
N PHE A 282 -18.32 -17.43 -5.07
CA PHE A 282 -17.21 -16.49 -5.21
C PHE A 282 -17.11 -15.95 -6.64
N LYS A 283 -17.40 -16.79 -7.64
CA LYS A 283 -17.46 -16.39 -9.04
C LYS A 283 -18.47 -15.25 -9.25
N ASP A 284 -19.70 -15.37 -8.75
CA ASP A 284 -20.71 -14.29 -8.82
C ASP A 284 -20.28 -13.01 -8.09
N MET A 285 -19.57 -13.11 -6.96
CA MET A 285 -19.10 -11.94 -6.23
C MET A 285 -18.03 -11.12 -6.98
N PHE A 286 -17.19 -11.79 -7.78
CA PHE A 286 -16.19 -11.15 -8.65
C PHE A 286 -16.69 -10.89 -10.09
N GLN A 287 -17.82 -11.49 -10.48
CA GLN A 287 -18.46 -11.34 -11.80
C GLN A 287 -19.57 -10.29 -11.85
N ARG A 288 -19.91 -9.65 -10.72
CA ARG A 288 -20.65 -8.40 -10.77
C ARG A 288 -19.76 -7.35 -11.46
N ASN A 289 -19.98 -7.22 -12.77
CA ASN A 289 -19.46 -6.20 -13.68
C ASN A 289 -19.94 -4.80 -13.26
N GLU A 290 -19.70 -4.43 -12.02
CA GLU A 290 -20.01 -3.12 -11.49
C GLU A 290 -18.83 -2.21 -11.84
N MET A 291 -19.14 -1.13 -12.56
CA MET A 291 -18.17 -0.07 -12.86
C MET A 291 -17.47 0.38 -11.58
N PRO A 292 -16.20 0.79 -11.65
CA PRO A 292 -15.50 1.18 -10.43
C PRO A 292 -16.19 2.40 -9.81
N SER A 293 -16.30 2.40 -8.48
CA SER A 293 -16.96 3.50 -7.76
C SER A 293 -16.33 4.86 -8.06
N THR A 294 -17.13 5.92 -7.95
CA THR A 294 -16.64 7.31 -8.11
C THR A 294 -15.54 7.66 -7.12
N GLU A 295 -15.60 7.12 -5.89
CA GLU A 295 -14.55 7.24 -4.87
C GLU A 295 -13.23 6.62 -5.34
N TYR A 296 -13.26 5.42 -5.95
CA TYR A 296 -12.07 4.78 -6.52
C TYR A 296 -11.41 5.68 -7.57
N ILE A 297 -12.20 6.26 -8.50
CA ILE A 297 -11.65 7.17 -9.53
C ILE A 297 -11.01 8.41 -8.90
N ARG A 298 -11.61 8.97 -7.85
CA ARG A 298 -11.05 10.11 -7.10
C ARG A 298 -9.73 9.75 -6.43
N ILE A 299 -9.66 8.62 -5.71
CA ILE A 299 -8.45 8.16 -5.04
C ILE A 299 -7.32 7.93 -6.03
N VAL A 300 -7.59 7.20 -7.12
CA VAL A 300 -6.63 6.95 -8.19
C VAL A 300 -6.16 8.26 -8.81
N ARG A 301 -7.05 9.22 -9.05
CA ARG A 301 -6.68 10.54 -9.57
C ARG A 301 -5.76 11.28 -8.60
N VAL A 302 -6.06 11.30 -7.31
CA VAL A 302 -5.18 11.91 -6.31
C VAL A 302 -3.81 11.24 -6.30
N LEU A 303 -3.75 9.91 -6.47
CA LEU A 303 -2.49 9.18 -6.56
C LEU A 303 -1.66 9.67 -7.73
N VAL A 304 -2.27 9.77 -8.92
CA VAL A 304 -1.59 10.25 -10.13
C VAL A 304 -1.01 11.65 -9.93
N LYS A 305 -1.79 12.56 -9.35
CA LYS A 305 -1.33 13.92 -9.05
C LYS A 305 -0.14 13.91 -8.08
N HIS A 306 -0.24 13.12 -7.02
CA HIS A 306 0.81 12.99 -6.02
C HIS A 306 2.08 12.38 -6.61
N LEU A 307 1.97 11.32 -7.39
CA LEU A 307 3.10 10.66 -8.05
C LEU A 307 3.78 11.57 -9.07
N HIS A 308 3.03 12.45 -9.77
CA HIS A 308 3.63 13.49 -10.60
C HIS A 308 4.41 14.53 -9.76
N ALA A 309 3.83 15.04 -8.67
CA ALA A 309 4.55 15.96 -7.78
C ALA A 309 5.81 15.31 -7.18
N PHE A 310 5.69 14.06 -6.74
CA PHE A 310 6.77 13.25 -6.20
C PHE A 310 7.88 13.06 -7.24
N ALA A 311 7.55 12.67 -8.47
CA ALA A 311 8.53 12.53 -9.55
C ALA A 311 9.16 13.87 -9.96
N ASN A 312 8.39 14.96 -9.99
CA ASN A 312 8.91 16.29 -10.32
C ASN A 312 9.91 16.80 -9.26
N SER A 313 9.76 16.39 -8.00
CA SER A 313 10.71 16.72 -6.94
C SER A 313 12.07 16.02 -7.06
N ALA A 314 12.19 14.98 -7.90
CA ALA A 314 13.44 14.23 -8.09
C ALA A 314 14.62 15.06 -8.62
N ARG A 315 14.33 16.24 -9.19
CA ARG A 315 15.34 17.15 -9.76
C ARG A 315 16.20 17.82 -8.69
N ALA A 316 15.68 17.96 -7.47
CA ALA A 316 16.36 18.58 -6.34
C ALA A 316 16.71 17.55 -5.25
N ASP A 317 16.62 16.26 -5.56
CA ASP A 317 16.80 15.17 -4.61
C ASP A 317 17.90 14.21 -5.07
N ASP A 318 19.06 14.33 -4.43
CA ASP A 318 20.23 13.47 -4.66
C ASP A 318 20.28 12.28 -3.69
N THR A 319 19.26 12.09 -2.86
CA THR A 319 19.17 10.94 -1.95
C THR A 319 18.71 9.68 -2.67
N HIS A 320 18.75 8.53 -1.99
CA HIS A 320 18.18 7.27 -2.51
C HIS A 320 16.67 7.38 -2.77
N LEU A 321 15.96 8.28 -2.09
CA LEU A 321 14.56 8.56 -2.38
C LEU A 321 14.41 9.24 -3.75
N GLY A 322 15.38 10.06 -4.15
CA GLY A 322 15.48 10.65 -5.48
C GLY A 322 15.47 9.60 -6.61
N ASP A 323 16.16 8.47 -6.41
CA ASP A 323 16.14 7.37 -7.39
C ASP A 323 14.76 6.72 -7.50
N LEU A 324 14.08 6.53 -6.36
CA LEU A 324 12.70 6.04 -6.35
C LEU A 324 11.77 7.03 -7.09
N LYS A 325 11.90 8.33 -6.82
CA LYS A 325 11.12 9.39 -7.48
C LYS A 325 11.26 9.35 -9.01
N ARG A 326 12.46 9.03 -9.54
CA ARG A 326 12.73 8.95 -10.99
C ARG A 326 12.02 7.78 -11.68
N ILE A 327 11.80 6.66 -10.99
CA ILE A 327 11.21 5.45 -11.59
C ILE A 327 9.68 5.38 -11.48
N VAL A 328 9.06 6.22 -10.64
CA VAL A 328 7.61 6.20 -10.38
C VAL A 328 6.77 6.31 -11.64
N ILE A 329 7.05 7.28 -12.52
CA ILE A 329 6.27 7.49 -13.74
C ILE A 329 6.41 6.33 -14.73
N PRO A 330 7.64 5.82 -15.02
CA PRO A 330 7.81 4.57 -15.76
C PRO A 330 6.99 3.40 -15.20
N CYS A 331 6.95 3.23 -13.87
CA CYS A 331 6.18 2.16 -13.23
C CYS A 331 4.65 2.32 -13.39
N LEU A 332 4.16 3.56 -13.54
CA LEU A 332 2.75 3.90 -13.65
C LEU A 332 2.24 3.85 -15.11
N GLN A 333 3.03 4.36 -16.07
CA GLN A 333 2.57 4.74 -17.42
C GLN A 333 1.83 3.63 -18.17
N GLY A 334 2.36 2.40 -18.16
CA GLY A 334 1.70 1.27 -18.83
C GLY A 334 0.38 0.88 -18.19
N LYS A 335 0.31 0.90 -16.86
CA LYS A 335 -0.87 0.47 -16.09
C LYS A 335 -2.00 1.49 -16.20
N ILE A 336 -1.70 2.78 -16.07
CA ILE A 336 -2.71 3.83 -16.19
C ILE A 336 -3.27 3.96 -17.61
N TYR A 337 -2.45 3.72 -18.65
CA TYR A 337 -2.94 3.69 -20.02
C TYR A 337 -4.02 2.63 -20.20
N VAL A 338 -3.76 1.41 -19.71
CA VAL A 338 -4.71 0.30 -19.78
C VAL A 338 -6.00 0.61 -19.01
N LEU A 339 -5.88 1.18 -17.81
CA LEU A 339 -7.02 1.62 -17.01
C LEU A 339 -7.87 2.65 -17.76
N LEU A 340 -7.25 3.74 -18.23
CA LEU A 340 -7.93 4.84 -18.93
C LEU A 340 -8.61 4.36 -20.21
N ARG A 341 -7.93 3.51 -21.00
CA ARG A 341 -8.51 2.93 -22.22
C ARG A 341 -9.80 2.17 -21.91
N HIS A 342 -9.80 1.38 -20.83
CA HIS A 342 -11.01 0.67 -20.42
C HIS A 342 -12.10 1.65 -19.97
N LEU A 343 -11.79 2.56 -19.04
CA LEU A 343 -12.78 3.52 -18.53
C LEU A 343 -13.40 4.35 -19.65
N ILE A 344 -12.61 4.85 -20.61
CA ILE A 344 -13.14 5.63 -21.74
C ILE A 344 -14.10 4.79 -22.61
N TYR A 345 -13.83 3.49 -22.75
CA TYR A 345 -14.66 2.60 -23.57
C TYR A 345 -15.95 2.15 -22.86
N SER A 346 -15.90 1.94 -21.54
CA SER A 346 -16.98 1.30 -20.77
C SER A 346 -17.81 2.25 -19.92
N TRP A 347 -17.31 3.46 -19.61
CA TRP A 347 -17.99 4.39 -18.71
C TRP A 347 -19.20 5.05 -19.38
N PRO A 348 -20.33 5.22 -18.67
CA PRO A 348 -21.52 5.87 -19.22
C PRO A 348 -21.24 7.32 -19.63
N LEU A 349 -21.80 7.77 -20.75
CA LEU A 349 -21.65 9.15 -21.24
C LEU A 349 -22.56 10.15 -20.50
N ASP A 350 -22.70 9.99 -19.19
CA ASP A 350 -23.44 10.89 -18.31
C ASP A 350 -22.50 11.89 -17.61
N GLY A 351 -23.03 12.68 -16.66
CA GLY A 351 -22.25 13.67 -15.92
C GLY A 351 -21.07 13.09 -15.12
N SER A 352 -21.10 11.80 -14.81
CA SER A 352 -20.02 11.13 -14.07
C SER A 352 -18.77 10.88 -14.92
N PHE A 353 -18.90 10.86 -16.26
CA PHE A 353 -17.78 10.72 -17.19
C PHE A 353 -16.70 11.81 -17.00
N ARG A 354 -17.10 12.96 -16.47
CA ARG A 354 -16.19 14.03 -16.05
C ARG A 354 -15.07 13.51 -15.13
N LEU A 355 -15.33 12.53 -14.27
CA LEU A 355 -14.31 11.94 -13.38
C LEU A 355 -13.21 11.22 -14.17
N VAL A 356 -13.58 10.50 -15.24
CA VAL A 356 -12.64 9.80 -16.13
C VAL A 356 -11.78 10.81 -16.90
N LEU A 357 -12.40 11.86 -17.44
CA LEU A 357 -11.68 12.95 -18.11
C LEU A 357 -10.73 13.67 -17.17
N GLU A 358 -11.17 13.95 -15.95
CA GLU A 358 -10.36 14.60 -14.93
C GLU A 358 -9.18 13.74 -14.48
N LEU A 359 -9.34 12.40 -14.43
CA LEU A 359 -8.25 11.46 -14.22
C LEU A 359 -7.26 11.49 -15.40
N TRP A 360 -7.76 11.42 -16.63
CA TRP A 360 -6.93 11.48 -17.84
C TRP A 360 -6.11 12.78 -17.90
N PHE A 361 -6.75 13.93 -17.71
CA PHE A 361 -6.06 15.22 -17.65
C PHE A 361 -5.04 15.28 -16.52
N SER A 362 -5.30 14.62 -15.40
CA SER A 362 -4.33 14.56 -14.30
C SER A 362 -3.08 13.79 -14.67
N PHE A 363 -3.18 12.80 -15.56
CA PHE A 363 -2.02 12.05 -16.04
C PHE A 363 -1.24 12.78 -17.14
N ILE A 364 -1.94 13.38 -18.11
CA ILE A 364 -1.27 14.00 -19.28
C ILE A 364 -0.72 15.41 -19.01
N GLN A 365 -1.00 16.01 -17.86
CA GLN A 365 -0.56 17.36 -17.48
C GLN A 365 0.36 17.39 -16.25
N PRO A 366 1.52 16.70 -16.27
CA PRO A 366 2.41 16.59 -15.11
C PRO A 366 2.94 17.93 -14.61
N TRP A 367 3.05 18.95 -15.47
CA TRP A 367 3.54 20.29 -15.12
C TRP A 367 2.61 21.06 -14.17
N ARG A 368 1.36 20.61 -14.00
CA ARG A 368 0.42 21.22 -13.04
C ARG A 368 0.74 20.86 -11.59
N TYR A 369 1.54 19.82 -11.36
CA TYR A 369 1.79 19.26 -10.03
C TYR A 369 3.22 19.57 -9.61
N LEU A 370 3.38 20.77 -9.05
CA LEU A 370 4.65 21.19 -8.46
C LEU A 370 4.66 20.82 -6.96
N PRO A 371 5.82 20.39 -6.42
CA PRO A 371 5.98 19.99 -5.02
C PRO A 371 5.36 20.95 -4.00
N ASP A 372 5.53 22.26 -4.22
CA ASP A 372 5.16 23.31 -3.26
C ASP A 372 3.66 23.67 -3.26
N TYR A 373 2.92 23.25 -4.29
CA TYR A 373 1.56 23.72 -4.54
C TYR A 373 0.49 22.61 -4.48
N LEU A 374 0.90 21.35 -4.25
CA LEU A 374 -0.04 20.24 -4.21
C LEU A 374 -0.82 20.23 -2.89
N LYS A 375 -2.04 20.79 -2.91
CA LYS A 375 -3.05 20.54 -1.87
C LYS A 375 -3.79 19.25 -2.20
N LEU A 376 -3.49 18.20 -1.42
CA LEU A 376 -4.22 16.93 -1.42
C LEU A 376 -5.57 17.09 -0.74
#